data_AF-A0A1H9TI34-F1
#
_entry.id   AF-A0A1H9TI34-F1
#
_cell.length_a   1.000
_cell.length_b   1.000
_cell.length_c   1.000
_cell.angle_alpha   90.00
_cell.angle_beta   90.00
_cell.angle_gamma   90.00
#
_symmetry.space_group_name_H-M   'P 1'
#
loop_
_entity.id
_entity.type
_entity.pdbx_description
1 polymer ?
#
loop_
_entity_poly.entity_id
_entity_poly.type
_entity_poly.pdbx_seq_one_letter_code
_entity_poly.pdbx_strand_id
1 'polypeptide(L)'
;MIVLDLAMNSYHFNIYPIDTHHVKDCIVHFDRGIYRVHVEGKLIGMMVKDHVEKFGYSTEDKDLKPLIGEIAGHLHEKHLRKKFAMDIRSIWNVILEANFINEETLMVYIKADTDLEEFADCVRDTIYDHVEFDEHLNLVLSQMDHDEVIDIQIN
;
A
#
# COMPACT_ATOMS: atom_id res chain seq x y z
N MET A 1 -12.15 11.65 -14.03
CA MET A 1 -10.97 12.47 -13.69
C MET A 1 -9.87 11.50 -13.31
N ILE A 2 -8.92 11.26 -14.21
CA ILE A 2 -7.81 10.33 -13.94
C ILE A 2 -6.79 11.11 -13.14
N VAL A 3 -6.62 10.76 -11.86
CA VAL A 3 -5.49 11.25 -11.07
C VAL A 3 -4.24 10.60 -11.65
N LEU A 4 -3.47 11.39 -12.39
CA LEU A 4 -2.13 11.02 -12.87
C LEU A 4 -1.20 11.04 -11.66
N ASP A 5 -0.86 9.85 -11.16
CA ASP A 5 0.10 9.58 -10.08
C ASP A 5 1.49 10.04 -10.54
N LEU A 6 1.93 11.23 -10.10
CA LEU A 6 3.19 11.88 -10.53
C LEU A 6 4.30 11.86 -9.46
N ALA A 7 4.19 11.04 -8.40
CA ALA A 7 5.20 11.00 -7.35
C ALA A 7 5.44 9.57 -6.82
N MET A 8 6.19 8.77 -7.59
CA MET A 8 7.16 7.73 -7.21
C MET A 8 7.27 6.70 -8.35
N ASN A 9 8.31 6.83 -9.18
CA ASN A 9 8.56 5.99 -10.35
C ASN A 9 9.06 4.57 -10.03
N SER A 10 9.07 4.17 -8.75
CA SER A 10 9.54 2.85 -8.33
C SER A 10 8.84 2.34 -7.07
N TYR A 11 8.73 1.03 -6.97
CA TYR A 11 8.35 0.31 -5.75
C TYR A 11 9.40 -0.73 -5.44
N HIS A 12 9.79 -0.82 -4.18
CA HIS A 12 10.86 -1.69 -3.69
C HIS A 12 10.26 -2.62 -2.65
N PHE A 13 10.48 -3.92 -2.80
CA PHE A 13 10.02 -4.95 -1.88
C PHE A 13 10.88 -6.21 -2.03
N ASN A 14 10.70 -7.14 -1.12
CA ASN A 14 11.36 -8.44 -1.16
C ASN A 14 10.45 -9.49 -1.78
N ILE A 15 11.01 -10.38 -2.59
CA ILE A 15 10.33 -11.56 -3.12
C ILE A 15 11.00 -12.85 -2.61
N TYR A 16 10.25 -13.95 -2.60
CA TYR A 16 10.63 -15.29 -2.18
C TYR A 16 10.43 -16.27 -3.34
N PRO A 17 11.36 -16.28 -4.31
CA PRO A 17 11.27 -17.19 -5.45
C PRO A 17 11.26 -18.64 -5.00
N ILE A 18 10.28 -19.39 -5.51
CA ILE A 18 10.00 -20.80 -5.16
C ILE A 18 11.25 -21.69 -5.29
N ASP A 19 12.16 -21.34 -6.19
CA ASP A 19 13.35 -22.12 -6.54
C ASP A 19 14.56 -21.91 -5.60
N THR A 20 14.63 -20.79 -4.87
CA THR A 20 15.88 -20.41 -4.18
C THR A 20 15.81 -20.42 -2.66
N HIS A 21 14.62 -20.42 -2.04
CA HIS A 21 14.45 -20.27 -0.56
C HIS A 21 15.21 -19.07 0.04
N HIS A 22 15.69 -18.16 -0.80
CA HIS A 22 16.44 -16.97 -0.43
C HIS A 22 15.61 -15.77 -0.84
N VAL A 23 15.48 -14.83 0.10
CA VAL A 23 14.89 -13.53 -0.18
C VAL A 23 15.69 -12.84 -1.29
N LYS A 24 14.99 -12.24 -2.25
CA LYS A 24 15.61 -11.41 -3.28
C LYS A 24 15.01 -10.01 -3.27
N ASP A 25 15.88 -9.04 -3.48
CA ASP A 25 15.55 -7.64 -3.67
C ASP A 25 14.81 -7.44 -5.00
N CYS A 26 13.65 -6.78 -4.98
CA CYS A 26 12.85 -6.49 -6.16
C CYS A 26 12.49 -5.01 -6.27
N ILE A 27 12.79 -4.41 -7.41
CA ILE A 27 12.44 -3.02 -7.72
C ILE A 27 11.61 -2.98 -9.00
N VAL A 28 10.39 -2.46 -8.89
CA VAL A 28 9.47 -2.26 -10.01
C VAL A 28 9.43 -0.79 -10.37
N HIS A 29 9.96 -0.42 -11.53
CA HIS A 29 9.86 0.94 -12.05
C HIS A 29 8.64 1.13 -12.94
N PHE A 30 7.86 2.18 -12.73
CA PHE A 30 6.71 2.49 -13.57
C PHE A 30 6.99 3.68 -14.48
N ASP A 31 6.76 3.50 -15.79
CA ASP A 31 6.90 4.55 -16.79
C ASP A 31 5.92 4.31 -17.94
N ARG A 32 5.01 5.27 -18.16
CA ARG A 32 4.05 5.29 -19.28
C ARG A 32 3.26 3.97 -19.45
N GLY A 33 2.81 3.37 -18.36
CA GLY A 33 2.02 2.13 -18.40
C GLY A 33 2.85 0.84 -18.42
N ILE A 34 4.19 0.96 -18.43
CA ILE A 34 5.11 -0.18 -18.44
C ILE A 34 5.76 -0.30 -17.07
N TYR A 35 5.76 -1.51 -16.53
CA TYR A 35 6.41 -1.87 -15.28
C TYR A 35 7.72 -2.61 -15.60
N ARG A 36 8.87 -1.97 -15.35
CA ARG A 36 10.20 -2.57 -15.54
C ARG A 36 10.67 -3.19 -14.23
N VAL A 37 10.90 -4.49 -14.24
CA VAL A 37 11.19 -5.26 -13.02
C VAL A 37 12.67 -5.58 -12.92
N HIS A 38 13.29 -5.16 -11.83
CA HIS A 38 14.67 -5.49 -11.49
C HIS A 38 14.67 -6.42 -10.28
N VAL A 39 15.45 -7.49 -10.34
CA VAL A 39 15.68 -8.40 -9.22
C VAL A 39 17.18 -8.48 -8.96
N GLU A 40 17.60 -8.29 -7.71
CA GLU A 40 19.02 -8.22 -7.33
C GLU A 40 19.80 -7.21 -8.20
N GLY A 41 19.17 -6.05 -8.46
CA GLY A 41 19.71 -4.98 -9.30
C GLY A 41 19.76 -5.26 -10.80
N LYS A 42 19.30 -6.42 -11.28
CA LYS A 42 19.28 -6.79 -12.72
C LYS A 42 17.88 -6.67 -13.30
N LEU A 43 17.73 -5.99 -14.44
CA LEU A 43 16.49 -6.00 -15.20
C LEU A 43 16.19 -7.43 -15.68
N ILE A 44 15.08 -8.01 -15.22
CA ILE A 44 14.64 -9.36 -15.59
C ILE A 44 13.48 -9.37 -16.60
N GLY A 45 12.83 -8.22 -16.80
CA GLY A 45 11.77 -8.08 -17.78
C GLY A 45 10.88 -6.87 -17.58
N MET A 46 9.84 -6.80 -18.40
CA MET A 46 8.82 -5.77 -18.40
C MET A 46 7.44 -6.41 -18.39
N MET A 47 6.51 -5.79 -17.68
CA MET A 47 5.11 -6.20 -17.70
C MET A 47 4.18 -5.00 -17.88
N VAL A 48 2.97 -5.29 -18.32
CA VAL A 48 1.88 -4.33 -18.48
C VAL A 48 0.65 -4.82 -17.75
N LYS A 49 -0.22 -3.89 -17.35
CA LYS A 49 -1.54 -4.27 -16.80
C LYS A 49 -2.36 -4.96 -17.87
N ASP A 50 -2.97 -6.08 -17.51
CA ASP A 50 -3.82 -6.88 -18.38
C ASP A 50 -4.93 -7.52 -17.54
N HIS A 51 -6.15 -7.03 -17.73
CA HIS A 51 -7.32 -7.47 -16.96
C HIS A 51 -7.82 -8.86 -17.34
N VAL A 52 -7.31 -9.45 -18.42
CA VAL A 52 -7.68 -10.80 -18.86
C VAL A 52 -6.79 -11.86 -18.20
N GLU A 53 -5.55 -11.49 -17.87
CA GLU A 53 -4.62 -12.39 -17.21
C GLU A 53 -4.98 -12.65 -15.75
N LYS A 54 -4.68 -13.87 -15.27
CA LYS A 54 -5.03 -14.33 -13.92
C LYS A 54 -4.61 -13.38 -12.80
N PHE A 55 -3.45 -12.74 -12.96
CA PHE A 55 -2.85 -11.86 -11.95
C PHE A 55 -2.97 -10.37 -12.29
N GLY A 56 -3.69 -10.01 -13.36
CA GLY A 56 -3.86 -8.61 -13.76
C GLY A 56 -2.67 -8.01 -14.51
N TYR A 57 -1.66 -8.81 -14.86
CA TYR A 57 -0.46 -8.39 -15.57
C TYR A 57 -0.02 -9.42 -16.60
N SER A 58 0.52 -8.95 -17.73
CA SER A 58 1.10 -9.78 -18.79
C SER A 58 2.55 -9.39 -19.07
N THR A 59 3.35 -10.37 -19.50
CA THR A 59 4.75 -10.20 -19.93
C THR A 59 5.11 -11.21 -21.00
N GLU A 60 6.02 -10.84 -21.90
CA GLU A 60 6.68 -11.74 -22.85
C GLU A 60 8.01 -12.27 -22.32
N ASP A 61 8.55 -11.67 -21.25
CA ASP A 61 9.86 -12.01 -20.69
C ASP A 61 9.78 -13.30 -19.88
N LYS A 62 10.50 -14.32 -20.34
CA LYS A 62 10.47 -15.68 -19.75
C LYS A 62 10.94 -15.71 -18.30
N ASP A 63 11.91 -14.87 -17.95
CA ASP A 63 12.51 -14.82 -16.62
C ASP A 63 11.59 -14.11 -15.60
N LEU A 64 10.76 -13.17 -16.07
CA LEU A 64 9.77 -12.48 -15.24
C LEU A 64 8.50 -13.30 -15.03
N LYS A 65 8.10 -14.10 -16.03
CA LYS A 65 6.86 -14.89 -16.01
C LYS A 65 6.61 -15.70 -14.72
N PRO A 66 7.59 -16.42 -14.14
CA PRO A 66 7.35 -17.17 -12.90
C PRO A 66 7.13 -16.27 -11.67
N LEU A 67 7.52 -15.00 -11.72
CA LEU A 67 7.46 -14.05 -10.60
C LEU A 67 6.24 -13.13 -10.65
N ILE A 68 5.46 -13.14 -11.75
CA ILE A 68 4.31 -12.23 -11.93
C ILE A 68 3.33 -12.32 -10.76
N GLY A 69 2.98 -13.53 -10.31
CA GLY A 69 1.97 -13.69 -9.27
C GLY A 69 2.36 -13.01 -7.96
N GLU A 70 3.62 -13.17 -7.55
CA GLU A 70 4.16 -12.56 -6.34
C GLU A 70 4.27 -11.03 -6.46
N ILE A 71 4.84 -10.55 -7.58
CA ILE A 71 4.95 -9.12 -7.87
C ILE A 71 3.55 -8.46 -7.93
N ALA A 72 2.58 -9.13 -8.55
CA ALA A 72 1.22 -8.66 -8.65
C ALA A 72 0.56 -8.53 -7.28
N GLY A 73 0.81 -9.50 -6.38
CA GLY A 73 0.39 -9.44 -4.98
C GLY A 73 0.91 -8.17 -4.30
N HIS A 74 2.22 -7.94 -4.30
CA HIS A 74 2.81 -6.75 -3.69
C HIS A 74 2.29 -5.43 -4.30
N LEU A 75 2.09 -5.37 -5.62
CA LEU A 75 1.52 -4.19 -6.27
C LEU A 75 0.04 -3.99 -5.90
N HIS A 76 -0.71 -5.07 -5.67
CA HIS A 76 -2.09 -5.02 -5.22
C HIS A 76 -2.17 -4.52 -3.78
N GLU A 77 -1.38 -5.08 -2.86
CA GLU A 77 -1.27 -4.62 -1.45
C GLU A 77 -0.96 -3.12 -1.38
N LYS A 78 0.06 -2.67 -2.12
CA LYS A 78 0.41 -1.25 -2.21
C LYS A 78 -0.76 -0.39 -2.69
N HIS A 79 -1.53 -0.88 -3.66
CA HIS A 79 -2.69 -0.16 -4.16
C HIS A 79 -3.80 -0.09 -3.11
N LEU A 80 -4.07 -1.18 -2.40
CA LEU A 80 -5.06 -1.24 -1.32
C LEU A 80 -4.70 -0.30 -0.18
N ARG A 81 -3.43 -0.24 0.25
CA ARG A 81 -2.95 0.74 1.24
C ARG A 81 -3.23 2.18 0.79
N LYS A 82 -2.81 2.54 -0.43
CA LYS A 82 -3.06 3.89 -0.98
C LYS A 82 -4.56 4.21 -1.02
N LYS A 83 -5.37 3.26 -1.49
CA LYS A 83 -6.84 3.38 -1.55
C LYS A 83 -7.42 3.60 -0.16
N PHE A 84 -7.01 2.81 0.83
CA PHE A 84 -7.47 2.93 2.22
C PHE A 84 -7.18 4.33 2.78
N ALA A 85 -5.97 4.87 2.62
CA ALA A 85 -5.64 6.23 3.06
C ALA A 85 -6.52 7.30 2.39
N MET A 86 -6.93 7.10 1.13
CA MET A 86 -7.84 8.01 0.44
C MET A 86 -9.29 7.88 0.93
N ASP A 87 -9.74 6.64 1.16
CA ASP A 87 -11.12 6.31 1.45
C ASP A 87 -11.48 6.50 2.94
N ILE A 88 -10.50 6.46 3.83
CA ILE A 88 -10.71 6.52 5.30
C ILE A 88 -11.51 7.77 5.74
N ARG A 89 -11.36 8.87 5.01
CA ARG A 89 -12.10 10.13 5.24
C ARG A 89 -13.59 10.03 4.91
N SER A 90 -13.97 9.12 4.02
CA SER A 90 -15.36 8.82 3.70
C SER A 90 -16.01 7.88 4.73
N ILE A 91 -15.20 7.14 5.48
CA ILE A 91 -15.66 6.26 6.57
C ILE A 91 -15.98 7.11 7.80
N TRP A 92 -15.02 7.94 8.23
CA TRP A 92 -15.17 8.79 9.41
C TRP A 92 -15.05 10.27 9.06
N ASN A 93 -16.15 11.00 9.21
CA ASN A 93 -16.27 12.42 8.84
C ASN A 93 -15.49 13.38 9.77
N VAL A 94 -14.89 12.87 10.85
CA VAL A 94 -14.01 13.60 11.77
C VAL A 94 -12.57 13.65 11.27
N ILE A 95 -12.20 12.84 10.29
CA ILE A 95 -10.85 12.83 9.72
C ILE A 95 -10.66 14.00 8.74
N LEU A 96 -9.67 14.84 9.04
CA LEU A 96 -9.26 15.97 8.22
C LEU A 96 -8.24 15.54 7.17
N GLU A 97 -7.29 14.70 7.55
CA GLU A 97 -6.18 14.27 6.71
C GLU A 97 -5.73 12.86 7.10
N ALA A 98 -5.30 12.07 6.12
CA ALA A 98 -4.74 10.75 6.33
C ALA A 98 -3.62 10.49 5.31
N ASN A 99 -2.41 10.24 5.79
CA ASN A 99 -1.23 10.07 4.95
C ASN A 99 -0.27 9.06 5.57
N PHE A 100 0.23 8.14 4.74
CA PHE A 100 1.29 7.22 5.15
C PHE A 100 2.60 7.99 5.31
N ILE A 101 3.22 7.90 6.50
CA ILE A 101 4.54 8.48 6.77
C ILE A 101 5.67 7.47 6.48
N ASN A 102 5.33 6.18 6.48
CA ASN A 102 6.18 5.08 6.03
C ASN A 102 5.28 3.93 5.52
N GLU A 103 5.83 2.76 5.21
CA GLU A 103 5.10 1.64 4.62
C GLU A 103 4.00 1.07 5.52
N GLU A 104 4.18 1.17 6.85
CA GLU A 104 3.29 0.56 7.84
C GLU A 104 2.47 1.60 8.63
N THR A 105 2.92 2.85 8.70
CA THR A 105 2.34 3.87 9.58
C THR A 105 1.49 4.88 8.80
N LEU A 106 0.19 4.86 9.06
CA LEU A 106 -0.78 5.86 8.59
C LEU A 106 -0.99 6.92 9.67
N MET A 107 -0.55 8.15 9.40
CA MET A 107 -0.86 9.31 10.23
C MET A 107 -2.24 9.84 9.86
N VAL A 108 -3.11 10.02 10.86
CA VAL A 108 -4.48 10.47 10.70
C VAL A 108 -4.73 11.67 11.60
N TYR A 109 -5.03 12.81 10.99
CA TYR A 109 -5.41 14.02 11.71
C TYR A 109 -6.93 14.14 11.80
N ILE A 110 -7.45 14.32 13.01
CA ILE A 110 -8.88 14.49 13.28
C ILE A 110 -9.21 15.92 13.73
N LYS A 111 -10.49 16.27 13.76
CA LYS A 111 -10.95 17.58 14.25
C LYS A 111 -10.62 17.78 15.72
N ALA A 112 -10.31 19.02 16.09
CA ALA A 112 -9.96 19.41 17.47
C ALA A 112 -11.13 19.31 18.46
N ASP A 113 -12.38 19.30 17.98
CA ASP A 113 -13.58 19.16 18.81
C ASP A 113 -14.02 17.70 19.00
N THR A 114 -13.29 16.75 18.42
CA THR A 114 -13.57 15.31 18.56
C THR A 114 -12.89 14.78 19.83
N ASP A 115 -13.63 13.98 20.60
CA ASP A 115 -13.06 13.23 21.72
C ASP A 115 -12.13 12.14 21.16
N LEU A 116 -10.83 12.28 21.43
CA LEU A 116 -9.79 11.44 20.84
C LEU A 116 -9.87 9.99 21.36
N GLU A 117 -10.18 9.79 22.65
CA GLU A 117 -10.29 8.45 23.24
C GLU A 117 -11.54 7.73 22.72
N GLU A 118 -12.70 8.41 22.73
CA GLU A 118 -13.94 7.83 22.22
C GLU A 118 -13.83 7.47 20.72
N PHE A 119 -13.19 8.34 19.93
CA PHE A 119 -12.95 8.05 18.52
C PHE A 119 -11.99 6.88 18.33
N ALA A 120 -10.91 6.80 19.12
CA ALA A 120 -9.97 5.70 19.04
C ALA A 120 -10.63 4.35 19.34
N ASP A 121 -11.53 4.29 20.32
CA ASP A 121 -12.30 3.07 20.63
C ASP A 121 -13.23 2.70 19.48
N CYS A 122 -13.92 3.68 18.88
CA CYS A 122 -14.73 3.45 17.68
C CYS A 122 -13.90 2.88 16.52
N VAL A 123 -12.70 3.43 16.28
CA VAL A 123 -11.80 2.93 15.23
C VAL A 123 -11.36 1.50 15.52
N ARG A 124 -10.94 1.18 16.76
CA ARG A 124 -10.54 -0.19 17.14
C ARG A 124 -11.63 -1.22 16.87
N ASP A 125 -12.88 -0.86 17.12
CA ASP A 125 -14.02 -1.75 16.95
C ASP A 125 -14.42 -1.97 15.49
N THR A 126 -14.15 -1.01 14.60
CA THR A 126 -14.70 -1.00 13.24
C THR A 126 -13.67 -1.07 12.12
N ILE A 127 -12.39 -0.88 12.39
CA ILE A 127 -11.36 -0.79 11.35
C ILE A 127 -11.18 -2.08 10.55
N TYR A 128 -11.37 -3.24 11.18
CA TYR A 128 -11.27 -4.54 10.51
C TYR A 128 -12.35 -4.76 9.45
N ASP A 129 -13.46 -4.03 9.49
CA ASP A 129 -14.49 -4.07 8.44
C ASP A 129 -14.09 -3.30 7.17
N HIS A 130 -13.00 -2.54 7.24
CA HIS A 130 -12.58 -1.59 6.21
C HIS A 130 -11.18 -1.84 5.65
N VAL A 131 -10.33 -2.56 6.36
CA VAL A 131 -8.98 -2.92 5.90
C VAL A 131 -9.07 -4.13 4.96
N GLU A 132 -8.76 -3.90 3.68
CA GLU A 132 -8.79 -4.95 2.63
C GLU A 132 -7.41 -5.60 2.39
N PHE A 133 -6.36 -5.19 3.12
CA PHE A 133 -4.98 -5.63 2.92
C PHE A 133 -4.48 -6.45 4.12
N ASP A 134 -3.59 -7.41 3.86
CA ASP A 134 -3.19 -8.42 4.85
C ASP A 134 -2.01 -7.99 5.75
N GLU A 135 -1.26 -6.97 5.32
CA GLU A 135 -0.06 -6.52 6.03
C GLU A 135 -0.38 -5.69 7.30
N HIS A 136 0.62 -5.54 8.18
CA HIS A 136 0.54 -4.73 9.39
C HIS A 136 0.23 -3.25 9.10
N LEU A 137 -0.66 -2.67 9.88
CA LEU A 137 -0.98 -1.25 9.87
C LEU A 137 -0.84 -0.67 11.29
N ASN A 138 0.04 0.32 11.42
CA ASN A 138 0.02 1.23 12.55
C ASN A 138 -0.77 2.48 12.17
N LEU A 139 -1.89 2.74 12.85
CA LEU A 139 -2.69 3.92 12.68
C LEU A 139 -2.42 4.88 13.84
N VAL A 140 -1.90 6.06 13.51
CA VAL A 140 -1.56 7.10 14.48
C VAL A 140 -2.59 8.21 14.39
N LEU A 141 -3.42 8.36 15.43
CA LEU A 141 -4.42 9.40 15.57
C LEU A 141 -3.83 10.61 16.28
N SER A 142 -4.04 11.81 15.73
CA SER A 142 -3.60 13.06 16.34
C SER A 142 -4.53 14.23 15.99
N GLN A 143 -4.51 15.28 16.80
CA GLN A 143 -5.13 16.57 16.49
C GLN A 143 -4.01 17.59 16.21
N MET A 144 -4.13 18.37 15.13
CA MET A 144 -3.02 19.20 14.60
C MET A 144 -2.41 20.19 15.60
N ASP A 145 -3.18 20.63 16.60
CA ASP A 145 -2.77 21.63 17.59
C ASP A 145 -2.52 21.03 19.00
N HIS A 146 -2.55 19.70 19.14
CA HIS A 146 -2.39 19.01 20.42
C HIS A 146 -1.22 18.02 20.37
N ASP A 147 -0.51 17.88 21.49
CA ASP A 147 0.62 16.95 21.62
C ASP A 147 0.16 15.48 21.83
N GLU A 148 -1.14 15.27 22.01
CA GLU A 148 -1.70 13.95 22.26
C GLU A 148 -1.79 13.12 20.98
N VAL A 149 -1.38 11.86 21.10
CA VAL A 149 -1.34 10.90 20.00
C VAL A 149 -1.80 9.54 20.53
N ILE A 150 -2.67 8.87 19.78
CA ILE A 150 -3.07 7.49 20.04
C ILE A 150 -2.57 6.61 18.90
N ASP A 151 -1.82 5.55 19.25
CA ASP A 151 -1.35 4.51 18.34
C ASP A 151 -2.31 3.31 18.40
N ILE A 152 -2.75 2.86 17.23
CA ILE A 152 -3.63 1.69 17.04
C ILE A 152 -2.92 0.72 16.10
N GLN A 153 -2.55 -0.43 16.62
CA GLN A 153 -1.91 -1.50 15.86
C GLN A 153 -2.96 -2.48 15.34
N ILE A 154 -2.87 -2.78 14.05
CA ILE A 154 -3.79 -3.65 13.31
C ILE A 154 -2.96 -4.70 12.58
N ASN A 155 -3.37 -5.97 12.73
CA ASN A 155 -2.70 -7.19 12.27
C ASN A 155 -1.37 -7.50 12.95
#